data_AF-A0A7I9YZX7-F1
#
_entry.id   AF-A0A7I9YZX7-F1
#
_cell.length_a   1.000
_cell.length_b   1.000
_cell.length_c   1.000
_cell.angle_alpha   90.00
_cell.angle_beta   90.00
_cell.angle_gamma   90.00
#
_symmetry.space_group_name_H-M   'P 1'
#
loop_
_entity.id
_entity.type
_entity.pdbx_description
1 polymer ?
#
loop_
_entity_poly.entity_id
_entity_poly.type
_entity_poly.pdbx_seq_one_letter_code
_entity_poly.pdbx_strand_id
1 'polypeptide(L)'
;MASMVEPARWSNLQFLHGLDVRVGFPDHPTLAAIAEREREIAHRQAMDIGGHRLAARLTVALSAAAVAAGITAALVAPLVFVVAILLAAMAGYCGRIWWIDPPIPTPQPLRIQPYSAAENRLLMARQAWEPFFTYSTCPGCGHLDAHSILPSGRGAVMRQCVLCAREWAQG
;
A
#
# COMPACT_ATOMS: atom_id res chain seq x y z
N MET A 1 -7.88 -57.55 -7.09
CA MET A 1 -8.99 -57.01 -7.90
C MET A 1 -8.79 -55.51 -7.99
N ALA A 2 -8.36 -55.04 -9.16
CA ALA A 2 -7.97 -53.66 -9.41
C ALA A 2 -9.21 -52.77 -9.51
N SER A 3 -9.34 -51.80 -8.61
CA SER A 3 -10.33 -50.74 -8.67
C SER A 3 -9.87 -49.72 -9.71
N MET A 4 -10.52 -49.74 -10.87
CA MET A 4 -10.48 -48.65 -11.84
C MET A 4 -11.16 -47.43 -11.23
N VAL A 5 -10.37 -46.53 -10.64
CA VAL A 5 -10.81 -45.17 -10.29
C VAL A 5 -10.66 -44.34 -11.56
N GLU A 6 -11.79 -44.00 -12.18
CA GLU A 6 -11.89 -43.25 -13.42
C GLU A 6 -11.10 -41.92 -13.39
N PRO A 7 -10.35 -41.60 -14.47
CA PRO A 7 -9.67 -40.30 -14.65
C PRO A 7 -10.61 -39.13 -14.98
N ALA A 8 -11.93 -39.33 -15.00
CA ALA A 8 -12.93 -38.32 -15.38
C ALA A 8 -13.08 -37.15 -14.37
N ARG A 9 -12.45 -37.25 -13.20
CA ARG A 9 -12.56 -36.23 -12.13
C ARG A 9 -11.74 -34.96 -12.38
N TRP A 10 -10.77 -34.99 -13.29
CA TRP A 10 -9.83 -33.88 -13.51
C TRP A 10 -10.08 -33.05 -14.77
N SER A 11 -10.88 -33.54 -15.71
CA SER A 11 -11.16 -32.84 -16.97
C SER A 11 -11.94 -31.53 -16.77
N ASN A 12 -12.79 -31.45 -15.74
CA ASN A 12 -13.55 -30.22 -15.45
C ASN A 12 -12.71 -29.14 -14.74
N LEU A 13 -11.61 -29.50 -14.07
CA LEU A 13 -10.67 -28.52 -13.50
C LEU A 13 -9.71 -27.97 -14.57
N GLN A 14 -9.35 -28.77 -15.56
CA GLN A 14 -8.51 -28.31 -16.69
C GLN A 14 -9.20 -27.26 -17.56
N PHE A 15 -10.54 -27.24 -17.62
CA PHE A 15 -11.29 -26.23 -18.36
C PHE A 15 -11.21 -24.82 -17.75
N LEU A 16 -10.82 -24.69 -16.47
CA LEU A 16 -10.64 -23.40 -15.80
C LEU A 16 -9.20 -22.85 -15.94
N HIS A 17 -8.23 -23.66 -16.36
CA HIS A 17 -6.83 -23.24 -16.52
C HIS A 17 -6.51 -22.58 -17.87
N GLY A 18 -7.45 -22.57 -18.83
CA GLY A 18 -7.23 -22.06 -20.20
C GLY A 18 -7.60 -20.58 -20.42
N LEU A 19 -8.20 -19.93 -19.43
CA LEU A 19 -8.55 -18.51 -19.49
C LEU A 19 -7.49 -17.71 -18.72
N ASP A 20 -6.34 -17.45 -19.37
CA ASP A 20 -5.39 -16.40 -18.94
C ASP A 20 -6.04 -15.03 -19.18
N VAL A 21 -7.16 -14.77 -18.48
CA VAL A 21 -7.71 -13.43 -18.35
C VAL A 21 -6.78 -12.72 -17.38
N ARG A 22 -5.69 -12.18 -17.92
CA ARG A 22 -4.93 -11.12 -17.25
C ARG A 22 -5.85 -9.93 -17.13
N VAL A 23 -6.70 -9.94 -16.11
CA VAL A 23 -7.30 -8.72 -15.60
C VAL A 23 -6.11 -7.89 -15.17
N GLY A 24 -5.75 -6.89 -15.97
CA GLY A 24 -4.77 -5.89 -15.59
C GLY A 24 -5.33 -5.14 -14.39
N PHE A 25 -5.08 -5.67 -13.19
CA PHE A 25 -5.35 -4.94 -11.97
C PHE A 25 -4.49 -3.68 -12.01
N PRO A 26 -5.07 -2.49 -11.83
CA PRO A 26 -4.28 -1.28 -11.66
C PRO A 26 -3.24 -1.51 -10.55
N ASP A 27 -2.05 -0.95 -10.70
CA ASP A 27 -1.00 -1.03 -9.67
C ASP A 27 -1.49 -0.32 -8.40
N HIS A 28 -2.18 -1.07 -7.54
CA HIS A 28 -2.65 -0.59 -6.26
C HIS A 28 -1.48 -0.70 -5.27
N PRO A 29 -1.20 0.37 -4.50
CA PRO A 29 -0.17 0.29 -3.48
C PRO A 29 -0.58 -0.76 -2.45
N THR A 30 0.31 -1.71 -2.19
CA THR A 30 0.11 -2.71 -1.13
C THR A 30 0.11 -2.05 0.24
N LEU A 31 -0.48 -2.69 1.24
CA LEU A 31 -0.41 -2.19 2.63
C LEU A 31 1.03 -2.00 3.12
N ALA A 32 1.95 -2.86 2.68
CA ALA A 32 3.37 -2.72 2.96
C ALA A 32 3.97 -1.46 2.32
N ALA A 33 3.62 -1.16 1.06
CA ALA A 33 4.06 0.05 0.38
C ALA A 33 3.52 1.33 1.04
N ILE A 34 2.28 1.30 1.53
CA ILE A 34 1.68 2.41 2.28
C ILE A 34 2.42 2.63 3.60
N ALA A 35 2.64 1.57 4.38
CA ALA A 35 3.35 1.66 5.66
C ALA A 35 4.79 2.16 5.48
N GLU A 36 5.49 1.71 4.44
CA GLU A 36 6.84 2.18 4.14
C GLU A 36 6.85 3.66 3.75
N ARG A 37 5.87 4.09 2.96
CA ARG A 37 5.70 5.50 2.59
C ARG A 37 5.42 6.38 3.81
N GLU A 38 4.60 5.92 4.74
CA GLU A 38 4.32 6.64 5.99
C GLU A 38 5.57 6.78 6.86
N ARG A 39 6.41 5.75 6.94
CA ARG A 39 7.71 5.82 7.63
C ARG A 39 8.66 6.81 6.97
N GLU A 40 8.74 6.82 5.65
CA GLU A 40 9.55 7.78 4.88
C GLU A 40 9.11 9.23 5.19
N ILE A 41 7.80 9.49 5.16
CA ILE A 41 7.23 10.80 5.47
C ILE A 41 7.53 11.20 6.92
N ALA A 42 7.26 10.31 7.87
CA ALA A 42 7.48 10.59 9.29
C ALA A 42 8.96 10.85 9.60
N HIS A 43 9.86 10.06 9.00
CA HIS A 43 11.30 10.25 9.15
C HIS A 43 11.77 11.59 8.59
N ARG A 44 11.30 11.98 7.40
CA ARG A 44 11.62 13.29 6.82
C ARG A 44 11.07 14.44 7.67
N GLN A 45 9.84 14.35 8.15
CA GLN A 45 9.25 15.36 9.03
C GLN A 45 10.04 15.51 10.33
N ALA A 46 10.49 14.39 10.93
CA ALA A 46 11.31 14.42 12.13
C ALA A 46 12.67 15.11 11.89
N MET A 47 13.32 14.82 10.76
CA MET A 47 14.58 15.48 10.38
C MET A 47 14.40 16.96 10.06
N ASP A 48 13.29 17.33 9.42
CA ASP A 48 13.01 18.71 9.05
C ASP A 48 12.76 19.58 10.30
N ILE A 49 11.92 19.10 11.23
CA ILE A 49 11.66 19.76 12.52
C ILE A 49 12.95 19.85 13.36
N GLY A 50 13.72 18.77 13.42
CA GLY A 50 15.00 18.73 14.14
C GLY A 50 16.04 19.67 13.53
N GLY A 51 16.14 19.68 12.20
CA GLY A 51 17.04 20.50 11.41
C GLY A 51 16.74 21.99 11.56
N HIS A 52 15.47 22.40 11.41
CA HIS A 52 15.05 23.78 11.62
C HIS A 52 15.38 24.28 13.04
N ARG A 53 15.16 23.45 14.06
CA ARG A 53 15.45 23.82 15.46
C ARG A 53 16.96 23.96 15.71
N LEU A 54 17.77 23.07 15.16
CA LEU A 54 19.22 23.14 15.26
C LEU A 54 19.77 24.35 14.49
N ALA A 55 19.29 24.58 13.27
CA ALA A 55 19.68 25.71 12.44
C ALA A 55 19.35 27.04 13.11
N ALA A 56 18.16 27.17 13.71
CA ALA A 56 17.79 28.38 14.47
C ALA A 56 18.74 28.61 15.66
N ARG A 57 19.07 27.56 16.42
CA ARG A 57 20.02 27.65 17.55
C ARG A 57 21.43 28.04 17.09
N LEU A 58 21.94 27.40 16.03
CA LEU A 58 23.25 27.71 15.46
C LEU A 58 23.31 29.13 14.90
N THR A 59 22.25 29.59 14.24
CA THR A 59 22.18 30.95 13.71
C THR A 59 22.28 31.98 14.84
N VAL A 60 21.55 31.78 15.95
CA VAL A 60 21.63 32.67 17.12
C VAL A 60 23.02 32.63 17.76
N ALA A 61 23.59 31.43 17.95
CA ALA A 61 24.91 31.26 18.55
C ALA A 61 26.03 31.90 17.70
N LEU A 62 26.02 31.67 16.38
CA LEU A 62 26.99 32.23 15.45
C LEU A 62 26.87 33.76 15.36
N SER A 63 25.65 34.28 15.35
CA SER A 63 25.40 35.73 15.38
C SER A 63 25.98 36.37 16.64
N ALA A 64 25.71 35.77 17.81
CA ALA A 64 26.24 36.25 19.08
C ALA A 64 27.78 36.17 19.13
N ALA A 65 28.36 35.08 18.63
CA ALA A 65 29.81 34.91 18.54
C ALA A 65 30.45 35.94 17.59
N ALA A 66 29.82 36.22 16.44
CA ALA A 66 30.30 37.22 15.50
C ALA A 66 30.30 38.64 16.10
N VAL A 67 29.26 39.00 16.87
CA VAL A 67 29.21 40.28 17.60
C VAL A 67 30.32 40.36 18.65
N ALA A 68 30.48 39.32 19.47
CA ALA A 68 31.53 39.26 20.48
C ALA A 68 32.94 39.33 19.87
N ALA A 69 33.16 38.63 18.75
CA ALA A 69 34.39 38.66 17.97
C ALA A 69 34.64 40.06 17.38
N GLY A 70 33.61 40.74 16.86
CA GLY A 70 33.73 42.12 16.37
C GLY A 70 34.14 43.12 17.46
N ILE A 71 33.58 42.98 18.67
CA ILE A 71 33.94 43.80 19.83
C ILE A 71 35.39 43.55 20.25
N THR A 72 35.86 42.29 20.22
CA THR A 72 37.26 41.95 20.52
C THR A 72 38.22 42.33 19.40
N ALA A 73 37.79 42.28 18.13
CA ALA A 73 38.56 42.72 16.96
C ALA A 73 38.91 44.20 17.00
N ALA A 74 37.96 45.03 17.47
CA ALA A 74 38.16 46.45 17.66
C ALA A 74 39.33 46.77 18.63
N LEU A 75 39.75 45.79 19.43
CA LEU A 75 40.85 45.89 20.39
C LEU A 75 42.15 45.21 19.90
N VAL A 76 42.09 44.27 18.95
CA VAL A 76 43.25 43.48 18.48
C VAL A 76 43.13 43.11 16.98
N ALA A 77 43.95 43.75 16.14
CA ALA A 77 44.49 43.27 14.84
C ALA A 77 43.51 42.88 13.67
N PRO A 78 44.01 42.84 12.42
CA PRO A 78 43.23 42.48 11.22
C PRO A 78 42.71 41.03 11.16
N LEU A 79 43.26 40.10 11.95
CA LEU A 79 42.89 38.68 11.88
C LEU A 79 41.45 38.42 12.36
N VAL A 80 40.99 39.15 13.39
CA VAL A 80 39.66 38.95 13.98
C VAL A 80 38.57 39.47 13.04
N PHE A 81 38.86 40.50 12.24
CA PHE A 81 37.96 41.01 11.21
C PHE A 81 37.66 39.96 10.12
N VAL A 82 38.68 39.24 9.65
CA VAL A 82 38.51 38.16 8.65
C VAL A 82 37.66 37.03 9.20
N VAL A 83 37.89 36.61 10.45
CA VAL A 83 37.09 35.56 11.12
C VAL A 83 35.62 35.99 11.26
N ALA A 84 35.37 37.24 11.65
CA ALA A 84 34.00 37.76 11.77
C ALA A 84 33.25 37.76 10.43
N ILE A 85 33.92 38.12 9.32
CA ILE A 85 33.32 38.07 7.98
C ILE A 85 32.97 36.64 7.58
N LEU A 86 33.88 35.67 7.81
CA LEU A 86 33.63 34.27 7.47
C LEU A 86 32.45 33.68 8.25
N LEU A 87 32.35 34.01 9.56
CA LEU A 87 31.23 33.58 10.39
C LEU A 87 29.90 34.22 9.94
N ALA A 88 29.91 35.51 9.61
CA ALA A 88 28.74 36.20 9.09
C ALA A 88 28.28 35.65 7.74
N ALA A 89 29.23 35.36 6.84
CA ALA A 89 28.95 34.75 5.54
C ALA A 89 28.35 33.33 5.70
N MET A 90 28.91 32.51 6.61
CA MET A 90 28.39 31.19 6.93
C MET A 90 26.97 31.28 7.52
N ALA A 91 26.74 32.19 8.47
CA ALA A 91 25.41 32.40 9.06
C ALA A 91 24.38 32.85 8.01
N GLY A 92 24.77 33.76 7.10
CA GLY A 92 23.93 34.20 5.99
C GLY A 92 23.62 33.08 4.99
N TYR A 93 24.60 32.24 4.66
CA TYR A 93 24.41 31.07 3.79
C TYR A 93 23.48 30.03 4.41
N CYS A 94 23.67 29.70 5.69
CA CYS A 94 22.74 28.84 6.43
C CYS A 94 21.34 29.47 6.46
N GLY A 95 21.22 30.76 6.77
CA GLY A 95 19.95 31.47 6.77
C GLY A 95 19.22 31.37 5.43
N ARG A 96 19.94 31.52 4.30
CA ARG A 96 19.36 31.37 2.96
C ARG A 96 18.79 29.97 2.72
N ILE A 97 19.56 28.91 2.99
CA ILE A 97 19.12 27.52 2.75
C ILE A 97 17.87 27.19 3.56
N TRP A 98 17.81 27.65 4.82
CA TRP A 98 16.72 27.27 5.73
C TRP A 98 15.47 28.14 5.62
N TRP A 99 15.59 29.39 5.14
CA TRP A 99 14.47 30.35 5.13
C TRP A 99 14.04 30.82 3.74
N ILE A 100 14.90 30.71 2.73
CA ILE A 100 14.65 31.27 1.39
C ILE A 100 14.49 30.17 0.34
N ASP A 101 15.33 29.15 0.37
CA ASP A 101 15.23 28.07 -0.62
C ASP A 101 13.94 27.26 -0.41
N PRO A 102 13.23 26.90 -1.49
CA PRO A 102 11.94 26.23 -1.37
C PRO A 102 12.11 24.86 -0.70
N PRO A 103 11.17 24.46 0.16
CA PRO A 103 11.24 23.16 0.82
C PRO A 103 11.28 22.04 -0.22
N ILE A 104 12.11 21.03 0.04
CA ILE A 104 12.17 19.83 -0.81
C ILE A 104 10.77 19.19 -0.81
N PRO A 105 10.18 18.88 -1.99
CA PRO A 105 8.83 18.36 -2.06
C PRO A 105 8.69 17.10 -1.21
N THR A 106 7.77 17.15 -0.23
CA THR A 106 7.48 16.00 0.62
C THR A 106 6.81 14.90 -0.19
N PRO A 107 7.21 13.63 -0.01
CA PRO A 107 6.56 12.52 -0.68
C PRO A 107 5.07 12.50 -0.31
N GLN A 108 4.20 12.38 -1.32
CA GLN A 108 2.76 12.31 -1.06
C GLN A 108 2.38 10.97 -0.41
N PRO A 109 1.40 10.97 0.51
CA PRO A 109 0.91 9.75 1.11
C PRO A 109 0.22 8.87 0.07
N LEU A 110 0.51 7.57 0.10
CA LEU A 110 -0.22 6.59 -0.69
C LEU A 110 -1.54 6.29 0.02
N ARG A 111 -2.65 6.28 -0.73
CA ARG A 111 -3.98 5.95 -0.20
C ARG A 111 -4.64 4.92 -1.10
N ILE A 112 -5.32 3.97 -0.46
CA ILE A 112 -6.24 3.08 -1.16
C ILE A 112 -7.48 3.92 -1.49
N GLN A 113 -7.71 4.16 -2.78
CA GLN A 113 -8.89 4.87 -3.22
C GLN A 113 -10.04 3.87 -3.35
N PRO A 114 -11.14 4.04 -2.59
CA PRO A 114 -12.31 3.18 -2.76
C PRO A 114 -12.95 3.47 -4.11
N TYR A 115 -13.40 2.40 -4.79
CA TYR A 115 -14.22 2.54 -5.99
C TYR A 115 -15.55 3.21 -5.64
N SER A 116 -16.05 4.09 -6.52
CA SER A 116 -17.41 4.58 -6.41
C SER A 116 -18.42 3.45 -6.57
N ALA A 117 -19.65 3.62 -6.06
CA ALA A 117 -20.70 2.63 -6.22
C ALA A 117 -21.06 2.35 -7.69
N ALA A 118 -20.83 3.30 -8.59
CA ALA A 118 -21.04 3.12 -10.03
C ALA A 118 -19.91 2.31 -10.67
N GLU A 119 -18.66 2.65 -10.38
CA GLU A 119 -17.49 1.92 -10.87
C GLU A 119 -17.47 0.49 -10.35
N ASN A 120 -17.77 0.28 -9.06
CA ASN A 120 -17.83 -1.04 -8.47
C ASN A 120 -18.89 -1.91 -9.17
N ARG A 121 -20.10 -1.38 -9.41
CA ARG A 121 -21.13 -2.09 -10.19
C ARG A 121 -20.67 -2.44 -11.59
N LEU A 122 -19.99 -1.51 -12.28
CA LEU A 122 -19.48 -1.73 -13.63
C LEU A 122 -18.35 -2.77 -13.64
N LEU A 123 -17.48 -2.79 -12.63
CA LEU A 123 -16.42 -3.79 -12.48
C LEU A 123 -17.01 -5.17 -12.15
N MET A 124 -17.95 -5.26 -11.22
CA MET A 124 -18.67 -6.50 -10.90
C MET A 124 -19.43 -7.05 -12.11
N ALA A 125 -20.06 -6.19 -12.91
CA ALA A 125 -20.77 -6.61 -14.13
C ALA A 125 -19.85 -7.16 -15.22
N ARG A 126 -18.55 -6.82 -15.19
CA ARG A 126 -17.54 -7.31 -16.14
C ARG A 126 -16.85 -8.59 -15.66
N GLN A 127 -16.98 -8.94 -14.38
CA GLN A 127 -16.42 -10.18 -13.88
C GLN A 127 -17.18 -11.36 -14.48
N ALA A 128 -16.42 -12.38 -14.90
CA ALA A 128 -17.03 -13.64 -15.29
C ALA A 128 -17.81 -14.20 -14.10
N TRP A 129 -18.95 -14.81 -14.38
CA TRP A 129 -19.75 -15.42 -13.32
C TRP A 129 -18.93 -16.52 -12.62
N GLU A 130 -18.65 -16.33 -11.32
CA GLU A 130 -17.97 -17.34 -10.52
C GLU A 130 -18.97 -18.38 -10.03
N PRO A 131 -18.82 -19.66 -10.40
CA PRO A 131 -19.66 -20.72 -9.85
C PRO A 131 -19.40 -20.88 -8.36
N PHE A 132 -20.41 -20.63 -7.53
CA PHE A 132 -20.36 -20.98 -6.12
C PHE A 132 -20.52 -22.48 -5.97
N PHE A 133 -19.51 -23.14 -5.42
CA PHE A 133 -19.58 -24.57 -5.10
C PHE A 133 -19.85 -24.77 -3.62
N THR A 134 -20.62 -25.81 -3.29
CA THR A 134 -20.72 -26.30 -1.92
C THR A 134 -20.47 -27.78 -1.85
N TYR A 135 -19.75 -28.18 -0.83
CA TYR A 135 -19.55 -29.58 -0.50
C TYR A 135 -20.72 -30.08 0.33
N SER A 136 -21.36 -31.15 -0.12
CA SER A 136 -22.41 -31.81 0.66
C SER A 136 -22.29 -33.32 0.58
N THR A 137 -22.59 -33.97 1.69
CA THR A 137 -22.65 -35.43 1.76
C THR A 137 -24.01 -35.89 1.23
N CYS A 138 -24.02 -36.85 0.30
CA CYS A 138 -25.24 -37.46 -0.18
C CYS A 138 -25.95 -38.19 0.97
N PRO A 139 -27.23 -37.88 1.26
CA PRO A 139 -27.97 -38.54 2.33
C PRO A 139 -28.27 -40.01 2.04
N GLY A 140 -28.19 -40.45 0.77
CA GLY A 140 -28.45 -41.82 0.37
C GLY A 140 -27.24 -42.75 0.54
N CYS A 141 -26.05 -42.32 0.11
CA CYS A 141 -24.86 -43.18 0.07
C CYS A 141 -23.65 -42.64 0.85
N GLY A 142 -23.75 -41.45 1.46
CA GLY A 142 -22.66 -40.85 2.22
C GLY A 142 -21.54 -40.24 1.38
N HIS A 143 -21.67 -40.17 0.05
CA HIS A 143 -20.63 -39.60 -0.81
C HIS A 143 -20.53 -38.08 -0.67
N LEU A 144 -19.32 -37.56 -0.50
CA LEU A 144 -19.05 -36.11 -0.45
C LEU A 144 -18.68 -35.59 -1.83
N ASP A 145 -19.45 -34.64 -2.36
CA ASP A 145 -19.22 -34.05 -3.67
C ASP A 145 -19.44 -32.53 -3.69
N ALA A 146 -18.81 -31.86 -4.65
CA ALA A 146 -18.94 -30.43 -4.87
C ALA A 146 -20.05 -30.15 -5.89
N HIS A 147 -21.10 -29.47 -5.45
CA HIS A 147 -22.22 -29.10 -6.31
C HIS A 147 -22.22 -27.61 -6.60
N SER A 148 -22.43 -27.23 -7.85
CA SER A 148 -22.64 -25.83 -8.22
C SER A 148 -23.99 -25.36 -7.71
N ILE A 149 -24.00 -24.24 -7.00
CA ILE A 149 -25.23 -23.54 -6.67
C ILE A 149 -25.53 -22.62 -7.84
N LEU A 150 -26.49 -23.01 -8.67
CA LEU A 150 -27.18 -22.03 -9.50
C LEU A 150 -28.32 -21.43 -8.67
N PRO A 151 -28.49 -20.10 -8.68
CA PRO A 151 -29.65 -19.48 -8.07
C PRO A 151 -30.90 -19.99 -8.80
N SER A 152 -31.64 -20.91 -8.17
CA SER A 152 -32.98 -21.25 -8.60
C SER A 152 -33.93 -20.18 -8.05
N GLY A 153 -34.90 -19.74 -8.85
CA GLY A 153 -35.82 -18.64 -8.48
C GLY A 153 -36.73 -18.90 -7.27
N ARG A 154 -36.51 -19.99 -6.51
CA ARG A 154 -37.33 -20.39 -5.35
C ARG A 154 -36.53 -20.63 -4.07
N GLY A 155 -35.25 -20.27 -4.01
CA GLY A 155 -34.45 -20.40 -2.79
C GLY A 155 -34.09 -21.83 -2.37
N ALA A 156 -34.36 -22.82 -3.22
CA ALA A 156 -33.99 -24.22 -3.00
C ALA A 156 -33.04 -24.70 -4.09
N VAL A 157 -31.91 -25.29 -3.72
CA VAL A 157 -30.94 -25.87 -4.66
C VAL A 157 -31.24 -27.35 -4.81
N MET A 158 -31.57 -27.79 -6.02
CA MET A 158 -31.69 -29.21 -6.34
C MET A 158 -30.30 -29.78 -6.59
N ARG A 159 -29.99 -30.90 -5.93
CA ARG A 159 -28.73 -31.63 -6.07
C ARG A 159 -29.00 -33.04 -6.55
N GLN A 160 -28.03 -33.61 -7.26
CA GLN A 160 -28.04 -35.01 -7.69
C GLN A 160 -26.70 -35.66 -7.32
N CYS A 161 -26.74 -36.84 -6.73
CA CYS A 161 -25.54 -37.60 -6.40
C CYS A 161 -25.01 -38.33 -7.65
N VAL A 162 -23.75 -38.12 -7.99
CA VAL A 162 -23.10 -38.81 -9.13
C VAL A 162 -22.99 -40.33 -8.93
N LEU A 163 -22.95 -40.82 -7.68
CA LEU A 163 -22.79 -42.26 -7.41
C LEU A 163 -24.12 -43.03 -7.40
N CYS A 164 -25.16 -42.48 -6.74
CA CYS A 164 -26.43 -43.19 -6.56
C CYS A 164 -27.60 -42.55 -7.31
N ALA A 165 -27.34 -41.52 -8.13
CA ALA A 165 -28.31 -40.74 -8.89
C ALA A 165 -29.46 -40.12 -8.05
N ARG A 166 -29.36 -40.16 -6.72
CA ARG A 166 -30.39 -39.63 -5.82
C ARG A 166 -30.41 -38.11 -5.91
N GLU A 167 -31.61 -37.57 -6.05
CA GLU A 167 -31.86 -36.14 -5.99
C GLU A 167 -32.36 -35.72 -4.61
N TRP A 168 -31.96 -34.53 -4.15
CA TRP A 168 -32.52 -33.91 -2.95
C TRP A 168 -32.46 -32.39 -3.04
N ALA A 169 -33.44 -31.74 -2.39
CA ALA A 169 -33.47 -30.30 -2.24
C ALA A 169 -32.70 -29.89 -0.97
N GLN A 170 -31.97 -28.79 -1.04
CA GLN A 170 -31.40 -28.09 0.11
C GLN A 170 -31.83 -26.62 0.06
N GLY A 171 -32.49 -26.17 1.11
CA GLY A 171 -32.93 -24.78 1.32
C GLY A 171 -32.28 -24.15 2.53
#